data_AF-A0A9X2NN17-F1
#
_entry.id   AF-A0A9X2NN17-F1
#
_cell.length_a   1.000
_cell.length_b   1.000
_cell.length_c   1.000
_cell.angle_alpha   90.00
_cell.angle_beta   90.00
_cell.angle_gamma   90.00
#
_symmetry.space_group_name_H-M   'P 1'
#
loop_
_entity.id
_entity.type
_entity.pdbx_description
1 polymer ?
#
loop_
_entity_poly.entity_id
_entity_poly.type
_entity_poly.pdbx_seq_one_letter_code
_entity_poly.pdbx_strand_id
1 'polypeptide(L)'
;MPDGASIVVNYATIHAAAEDCNSTGNELQQAFDRLKDDLRPLVTTWTGNAKEQYDQAQRTWDQKFEDLKQVLAQIAAALPQIADGYQSTDKAVEGLF
;
A
#
# COMPACT_ATOMS: atom_id res chain seq x y z
N MET A 1 8.52 27.41 23.58
CA MET A 1 7.39 26.72 22.94
C MET A 1 7.82 26.31 21.53
N PRO A 2 8.34 25.08 21.35
CA PRO A 2 8.64 24.51 20.04
C PRO A 2 7.63 23.44 19.55
N ASP A 3 6.40 23.41 20.06
CA ASP A 3 5.51 22.25 19.88
C ASP A 3 4.60 22.31 18.63
N GLY A 4 4.31 23.49 18.08
CA GLY A 4 3.50 23.62 16.87
C GLY A 4 4.22 23.25 15.57
N ALA A 5 5.54 23.47 15.50
CA ALA A 5 6.32 23.20 14.28
C ALA A 5 6.59 21.69 14.08
N SER A 6 6.81 20.93 15.17
CA SER A 6 7.03 19.49 15.13
C SER A 6 5.76 18.71 14.74
N ILE A 7 4.59 19.14 15.24
CA ILE A 7 3.30 18.53 14.90
C ILE A 7 2.99 18.69 13.40
N VAL A 8 3.20 19.88 12.84
CA VAL A 8 2.96 20.15 11.41
C VAL A 8 3.92 19.34 10.52
N VAL A 9 5.20 19.25 10.91
CA VAL A 9 6.19 18.42 10.18
C VAL A 9 5.80 16.95 10.21
N ASN A 10 5.37 16.43 11.37
CA ASN A 10 4.91 15.05 11.47
C ASN A 10 3.68 14.78 10.58
N TYR A 11 2.70 15.69 10.56
CA TYR A 11 1.52 15.54 9.69
C TYR A 11 1.90 15.50 8.20
N ALA A 12 2.74 16.42 7.74
CA ALA A 12 3.23 16.44 6.37
C ALA A 12 4.00 15.16 6.01
N THR A 13 4.80 14.65 6.95
CA THR A 13 5.57 13.41 6.76
C THR A 13 4.66 12.18 6.69
N ILE A 14 3.62 12.12 7.52
CA ILE A 14 2.62 11.04 7.51
C ILE A 14 1.83 11.04 6.21
N HIS A 15 1.42 12.21 5.71
CA HIS A 15 0.70 12.33 4.44
C HIS A 15 1.60 11.91 3.27
N ALA A 16 2.85 12.37 3.26
CA ALA A 16 3.85 11.95 2.26
C ALA A 16 4.09 10.44 2.29
N ALA A 17 4.15 9.82 3.47
CA ALA A 17 4.31 8.36 3.61
C ALA A 17 3.08 7.59 3.09
N ALA A 18 1.87 8.12 3.28
CA ALA A 18 0.64 7.52 2.74
C ALA A 18 0.59 7.62 1.20
N GLU A 19 1.00 8.77 0.64
CA GLU A 19 1.14 8.95 -0.81
C GLU A 19 2.22 8.02 -1.39
N ASP A 20 3.37 7.88 -0.71
CA ASP A 20 4.44 6.95 -1.08
C ASP A 20 3.96 5.49 -1.08
N CYS A 21 3.18 5.08 -0.08
CA CYS A 21 2.56 3.75 -0.04
C CYS A 21 1.62 3.52 -1.25
N ASN A 22 0.85 4.54 -1.63
CA ASN A 22 -0.06 4.45 -2.78
C ASN A 22 0.72 4.35 -4.09
N SER A 23 1.75 5.19 -4.24
CA SER A 23 2.64 5.20 -5.40
C SER A 23 3.37 3.85 -5.55
N THR A 24 3.93 3.35 -4.45
CA THR A 24 4.57 2.04 -4.36
C THR A 24 3.60 0.91 -4.75
N GLY A 25 2.34 0.98 -4.29
CA GLY A 25 1.30 0.02 -4.68
C GLY A 25 1.02 0.03 -6.18
N ASN A 26 1.00 1.22 -6.80
CA ASN A 26 0.80 1.35 -8.24
C ASN A 26 2.02 0.85 -9.04
N GLU A 27 3.25 1.10 -8.57
CA GLU A 27 4.46 0.54 -9.19
C GLU A 27 4.50 -0.98 -9.12
N LEU A 28 4.15 -1.55 -7.96
CA LEU A 28 3.98 -2.99 -7.77
C LEU A 28 2.97 -3.57 -8.77
N GLN A 29 1.86 -2.85 -9.02
CA GLN A 29 0.84 -3.29 -9.96
C GLN A 29 1.36 -3.30 -11.38
N GLN A 30 2.07 -2.24 -11.79
CA GLN A 30 2.70 -2.20 -13.11
C GLN A 30 3.74 -3.30 -13.30
N ALA A 31 4.56 -3.58 -12.28
CA ALA A 31 5.54 -4.66 -12.32
C ALA A 31 4.85 -6.03 -12.47
N PHE A 32 3.75 -6.25 -11.74
CA PHE A 32 2.96 -7.48 -11.83
C PHE A 32 2.28 -7.66 -13.19
N ASP A 33 1.68 -6.60 -13.74
CA ASP A 33 1.09 -6.62 -15.09
C ASP A 33 2.13 -6.91 -16.17
N ARG A 34 3.33 -6.32 -16.06
CA ARG A 34 4.45 -6.64 -16.97
C ARG A 34 4.85 -8.10 -16.87
N LEU A 35 4.97 -8.65 -15.66
CA LEU A 35 5.27 -10.07 -15.47
C LEU A 35 4.22 -10.97 -16.11
N LYS A 36 2.93 -10.63 -15.99
CA LYS A 36 1.82 -11.36 -16.63
C LYS A 36 1.87 -11.26 -18.15
N ASP A 37 2.24 -10.11 -18.69
CA ASP A 37 2.40 -9.91 -20.14
C ASP A 37 3.55 -10.75 -20.70
N ASP A 38 4.70 -10.75 -20.02
CA ASP A 38 5.90 -11.51 -20.40
C ASP A 38 5.67 -13.03 -20.34
N LEU A 39 4.84 -13.48 -19.39
CA LEU A 39 4.47 -14.88 -19.25
C LEU A 39 3.40 -15.32 -20.26
N ARG A 40 2.62 -14.41 -20.84
CA ARG A 40 1.55 -14.72 -21.80
C ARG A 40 2.02 -15.57 -22.99
N PRO A 41 3.13 -15.25 -23.70
CA PRO A 41 3.64 -16.09 -24.79
C PRO A 41 4.17 -17.45 -24.31
N LEU A 42 4.71 -17.54 -23.10
CA LEU A 42 5.22 -18.80 -22.52
C LEU A 42 4.09 -19.78 -22.21
N VAL A 43 2.95 -19.26 -21.75
CA VAL A 43 1.74 -20.05 -21.46
C VAL A 43 1.13 -20.65 -22.72
N THR A 44 1.25 -19.97 -23.87
CA THR A 44 0.81 -20.53 -25.16
C THR A 44 1.62 -21.75 -25.59
N THR A 45 2.88 -21.86 -25.17
CA THR A 45 3.73 -23.04 -25.39
C THR A 45 3.46 -24.20 -24.41
N TRP A 46 2.71 -23.97 -23.34
CA TRP A 46 2.42 -24.98 -22.31
C TRP A 46 1.14 -25.76 -22.64
N THR A 47 1.27 -27.04 -22.95
CA THR A 47 0.15 -27.95 -23.23
C THR A 47 -0.30 -28.74 -22.00
N GLY A 48 -1.63 -28.89 -21.84
CA GLY A 48 -2.26 -29.79 -20.87
C GLY A 48 -1.96 -29.45 -19.41
N ASN A 49 -1.11 -30.25 -18.77
CA ASN A 49 -0.85 -30.19 -17.33
C ASN A 49 -0.13 -28.90 -16.89
N ALA A 50 0.71 -28.32 -17.76
CA ALA A 50 1.44 -27.09 -17.47
C ALA A 50 0.51 -25.85 -17.48
N LYS A 51 -0.56 -25.88 -18.28
CA LYS A 51 -1.56 -24.82 -18.33
C LYS A 51 -2.39 -24.78 -17.04
N GLU A 52 -2.77 -25.95 -16.51
CA GLU A 52 -3.49 -26.06 -15.23
C GLU A 52 -2.66 -25.55 -14.05
N GLN A 53 -1.39 -25.95 -13.98
CA GLN A 53 -0.45 -25.47 -12.96
C GLN A 53 -0.26 -23.95 -13.04
N TYR A 54 -0.17 -23.40 -14.25
CA TYR A 54 -0.09 -21.96 -14.44
C TYR A 54 -1.37 -21.25 -14.00
N ASP A 55 -2.55 -21.76 -14.36
CA ASP A 55 -3.83 -21.15 -13.96
C ASP A 55 -4.00 -21.16 -12.42
N GLN A 56 -3.43 -22.16 -11.75
CA GLN A 56 -3.39 -22.20 -10.29
C GLN A 56 -2.36 -21.20 -9.71
N ALA A 57 -1.18 -21.10 -10.32
CA ALA A 57 -0.15 -20.12 -9.97
C ALA A 57 -0.69 -18.69 -10.17
N GLN A 58 -1.05 -18.34 -11.41
CA GLN A 58 -2.38 -17.82 -11.79
C GLN A 58 -3.22 -17.09 -10.73
N ARG A 59 -4.01 -17.87 -10.01
CA ARG A 59 -4.90 -17.33 -8.98
C ARG A 59 -4.16 -17.01 -7.70
N THR A 60 -3.12 -17.78 -7.39
CA THR A 60 -2.36 -17.66 -6.14
C THR A 60 -1.61 -16.33 -6.05
N TRP A 61 -0.76 -16.01 -7.02
CA TRP A 61 -0.04 -14.73 -7.05
C TRP A 61 -0.97 -13.50 -7.19
N ASP A 62 -2.15 -13.62 -7.83
CA ASP A 62 -3.14 -12.55 -7.99
C ASP A 62 -3.81 -12.27 -6.63
N GLN A 63 -4.18 -13.33 -5.91
CA GLN A 63 -4.65 -13.24 -4.53
C GLN A 63 -3.59 -12.64 -3.59
N LYS A 64 -2.31 -13.03 -3.74
CA LYS A 64 -1.20 -12.47 -2.95
C LYS A 64 -0.96 -11.00 -3.28
N PHE A 65 -1.16 -10.62 -4.53
CA PHE A 65 -1.01 -9.25 -4.97
C PHE A 65 -2.12 -8.35 -4.40
N GLU A 66 -3.36 -8.83 -4.41
CA GLU A 66 -4.49 -8.14 -3.76
C GLU A 66 -4.30 -8.01 -2.24
N ASP A 67 -3.79 -9.06 -1.57
CA ASP A 67 -3.43 -8.99 -0.14
C ASP A 67 -2.38 -7.92 0.14
N LEU A 68 -1.34 -7.85 -0.70
CA LEU A 68 -0.28 -6.85 -0.58
C LEU A 68 -0.81 -5.42 -0.80
N LYS A 69 -1.71 -5.23 -1.77
CA LYS A 69 -2.42 -3.96 -1.97
C LYS A 69 -3.29 -3.60 -0.78
N GLN A 70 -3.99 -4.56 -0.19
CA GLN A 70 -4.80 -4.32 1.01
C GLN A 70 -3.93 -3.91 2.20
N VAL A 71 -2.76 -4.53 2.37
CA VAL A 71 -1.82 -4.13 3.44
C VAL A 71 -1.31 -2.71 3.22
N LEU A 72 -0.90 -2.35 2.00
CA LEU A 72 -0.48 -0.99 1.66
C LEU A 72 -1.61 0.03 1.90
N ALA A 73 -2.85 -0.30 1.51
CA ALA A 73 -4.01 0.55 1.74
C ALA A 73 -4.32 0.71 3.24
N GLN A 74 -4.18 -0.36 4.04
CA GLN A 74 -4.35 -0.30 5.49
C GLN A 74 -3.29 0.58 6.16
N ILE A 75 -2.03 0.48 5.73
CA ILE A 75 -0.95 1.35 6.22
C ILE A 75 -1.25 2.81 5.88
N ALA A 76 -1.62 3.09 4.63
CA ALA A 76 -2.00 4.41 4.17
C ALA A 76 -3.21 4.99 4.91
N ALA A 77 -4.15 4.16 5.36
CA ALA A 77 -5.32 4.58 6.13
C ALA A 77 -5.02 4.77 7.64
N ALA A 78 -4.15 3.94 8.22
CA ALA A 78 -3.80 4.01 9.65
C ALA A 78 -2.95 5.26 9.96
N LEU A 79 -2.05 5.64 9.05
CA LEU A 79 -1.19 6.81 9.14
C LEU A 79 -1.94 8.13 9.48
N PRO A 80 -2.95 8.56 8.70
CA PRO A 80 -3.71 9.78 9.00
C PRO A 80 -4.58 9.67 10.24
N GLN A 81 -5.10 8.48 10.59
CA GLN A 81 -5.88 8.31 11.84
C GLN A 81 -5.04 8.55 13.09
N ILE A 82 -3.76 8.14 13.07
CA ILE A 82 -2.83 8.42 14.16
C ILE A 82 -2.61 9.93 14.26
N ALA A 83 -2.36 10.61 13.14
CA ALA A 83 -2.13 12.05 13.13
C ALA A 83 -3.33 12.87 13.68
N ASP A 84 -4.55 12.48 13.32
CA ASP A 84 -5.78 13.15 13.78
C ASP A 84 -6.01 12.98 15.30
N GLY A 85 -5.72 11.79 15.83
CA GLY A 85 -5.78 11.49 17.26
C GLY A 85 -4.78 12.29 18.09
N TYR A 86 -3.57 12.53 17.55
CA TYR A 86 -2.57 13.39 18.20
C TYR A 86 -3.03 14.86 18.24
N GLN A 87 -3.54 15.41 17.12
CA GLN A 87 -4.00 16.80 17.09
C GLN A 87 -5.17 17.06 18.05
N SER A 88 -6.10 16.10 18.15
CA SER A 88 -7.26 16.20 19.04
C SER A 88 -6.86 16.11 20.52
N THR A 89 -5.88 15.25 20.84
CA THR A 89 -5.37 15.12 22.20
C THR A 89 -4.59 16.36 22.60
N ASP A 90 -3.66 16.83 21.77
CA ASP A 90 -2.82 18.00 22.05
C ASP A 90 -3.67 19.26 22.33
N LYS A 91 -4.66 19.55 21.47
CA LYS A 91 -5.61 20.65 21.69
C LYS A 91 -6.43 20.52 22.97
N ALA A 92 -6.79 19.30 23.34
CA ALA A 92 -7.52 19.05 24.58
C ALA A 92 -6.63 19.31 25.81
N VAL A 93 -5.35 18.96 25.74
CA VAL A 93 -4.40 19.21 26.84
C VAL A 93 -4.02 20.69 26.92
N GLU A 94 -3.84 21.38 25.79
CA GLU A 94 -3.57 22.84 25.76
C GLU A 94 -4.75 23.67 26.30
N GLY A 95 -6.00 23.21 26.13
CA GLY A 95 -7.18 23.88 26.68
C GLY A 95 -7.42 23.65 28.18
N LEU A 96 -6.64 22.77 28.81
CA LEU A 96 -6.72 22.45 30.25
C LEU A 96 -5.76 23.29 31.11
N PHE A 97 -4.90 24.12 30.51
CA PHE A 97 -3.94 24.98 31.20
C PHE A 97 -4.20 26.47 30.97
#